data_AF-A0A174GB95-F1
#
_entry.id   AF-A0A174GB95-F1
#
_cell.length_a   1.000
_cell.length_b   1.000
_cell.length_c   1.000
_cell.angle_alpha   90.00
_cell.angle_beta   90.00
_cell.angle_gamma   90.00
#
_symmetry.space_group_name_H-M   'P 1'
#
loop_
_entity.id
_entity.type
_entity.pdbx_description
1 polymer ?
#
loop_
_entity_poly.entity_id
_entity_poly.type
_entity_poly.pdbx_seq_one_letter_code
_entity_poly.pdbx_strand_id
1 'polypeptide(L)'
;MHTVDLSPIEVDGLLSEYFKDHRSITCARMQQVCGMTRSTAYRRLQALTQGAHPSLQREGYKNATAYIPVKGHYGRSYTADRW
;
A
#
# COMPACT_ATOMS: atom_id res chain seq x y z
N MET A 1 -7.01 -9.51 20.81
CA MET A 1 -6.70 -9.43 19.35
C MET A 1 -5.19 -9.48 19.22
N HIS A 2 -4.65 -10.55 18.65
CA HIS A 2 -3.20 -10.71 18.49
C HIS A 2 -2.82 -9.96 17.21
N THR A 3 -2.03 -8.90 17.33
CA THR A 3 -1.47 -8.22 16.17
C THR A 3 -0.39 -9.14 15.61
N VAL A 4 -0.59 -9.69 14.40
CA VAL A 4 0.49 -10.38 13.70
C VAL A 4 1.57 -9.32 13.44
N ASP A 5 2.73 -9.47 14.07
CA ASP A 5 3.87 -8.58 13.84
C ASP A 5 4.54 -8.99 12.53
N LEU A 6 3.91 -8.60 11.42
CA LEU A 6 4.49 -8.82 10.10
C LEU A 6 5.69 -7.89 9.93
N SER A 7 6.80 -8.50 9.51
CA SER A 7 8.00 -7.76 9.16
C SER A 7 7.77 -6.87 7.95
N PRO A 8 8.54 -5.78 7.78
CA PRO A 8 8.42 -4.91 6.61
C PRO A 8 8.52 -5.67 5.28
N ILE A 9 9.36 -6.70 5.24
CA ILE A 9 9.59 -7.56 4.07
C ILE A 9 8.35 -8.40 3.73
N GLU A 10 7.67 -8.95 4.74
CA GLU A 10 6.45 -9.75 4.52
C GLU A 10 5.31 -8.87 4.01
N VAL A 11 5.15 -7.68 4.60
CA VAL A 11 4.18 -6.68 4.12
C VAL A 11 4.48 -6.30 2.68
N ASP A 12 5.75 -6.07 2.35
CA ASP A 12 6.17 -5.73 0.98
C ASP A 12 5.88 -6.87 -0.02
N GLY A 13 6.18 -8.12 0.36
CA GLY A 13 5.87 -9.30 -0.45
C GLY A 13 4.37 -9.47 -0.70
N LEU A 14 3.54 -9.31 0.35
CA LEU A 14 2.08 -9.35 0.23
C LEU A 14 1.54 -8.24 -0.68
N LEU A 15 2.10 -7.03 -0.56
CA LEU A 15 1.74 -5.91 -1.43
C LEU A 15 2.16 -6.17 -2.87
N SER A 16 3.36 -6.70 -3.08
CA SER A 16 3.87 -7.05 -4.41
C SER A 16 2.95 -8.06 -5.11
N GLU A 17 2.54 -9.13 -4.42
CA GLU A 17 1.56 -10.08 -4.95
C GLU A 17 0.20 -9.42 -5.20
N TYR A 18 -0.29 -8.63 -4.24
CA TYR A 18 -1.59 -7.96 -4.36
C TYR A 18 -1.66 -7.00 -5.55
N PHE A 19 -0.61 -6.22 -5.78
CA PHE A 19 -0.56 -5.23 -6.86
C PHE A 19 -0.39 -5.85 -8.26
N LYS A 20 -0.04 -7.14 -8.38
CA LYS A 20 -0.06 -7.84 -9.68
C LYS A 20 -1.47 -7.86 -10.28
N ASP A 21 -2.48 -8.05 -9.43
CA ASP A 21 -3.88 -8.15 -9.84
C ASP A 21 -4.66 -6.85 -9.58
N HIS A 22 -4.37 -6.14 -8.49
CA HIS A 22 -5.16 -4.98 -8.04
C HIS A 22 -4.46 -3.66 -8.32
N ARG A 23 -5.18 -2.65 -8.86
CA ARG A 23 -4.63 -1.33 -9.22
C ARG A 23 -4.24 -0.46 -8.02
N SER A 24 -5.03 -0.54 -6.96
CA SER A 24 -4.86 0.26 -5.75
C SER A 24 -5.18 -0.58 -4.52
N ILE A 25 -4.66 -0.16 -3.37
CA ILE A 25 -4.95 -0.75 -2.07
C ILE A 25 -5.58 0.29 -1.16
N THR A 26 -6.53 -0.14 -0.33
CA THR A 26 -7.13 0.71 0.71
C THR A 26 -6.66 0.28 2.09
N CYS A 27 -6.85 1.14 3.10
CA CYS A 27 -6.52 0.79 4.49
C CYS A 27 -7.28 -0.47 4.98
N ALA A 28 -8.54 -0.64 4.58
CA ALA A 28 -9.32 -1.84 4.89
C ALA A 28 -8.75 -3.08 4.20
N ARG A 29 -8.32 -2.95 2.95
CA ARG A 29 -7.71 -4.06 2.22
C ARG A 29 -6.35 -4.44 2.79
N MET A 30 -5.52 -3.46 3.13
CA MET A 30 -4.25 -3.64 3.85
C MET A 30 -4.47 -4.41 5.16
N GLN A 31 -5.50 -4.03 5.91
CA GLN A 31 -5.89 -4.73 7.14
C GLN A 31 -6.20 -6.21 6.88
N GLN A 32 -6.94 -6.52 5.82
CA GLN A 32 -7.32 -7.89 5.46
C GLN A 32 -6.16 -8.71 4.89
N VAL A 33 -5.37 -8.14 3.97
CA VAL A 33 -4.25 -8.82 3.31
C VAL A 33 -3.15 -9.15 4.32
N CYS A 34 -2.84 -8.19 5.20
CA CYS A 34 -1.79 -8.35 6.19
C CYS A 34 -2.30 -8.87 7.56
N GLY A 35 -3.59 -9.19 7.70
CA GLY A 35 -4.16 -9.70 8.96
C GLY A 35 -3.88 -8.84 10.21
N MET A 36 -3.70 -7.52 10.04
CA MET A 36 -3.28 -6.61 11.12
C MET A 36 -4.44 -5.71 11.59
N THR A 37 -4.22 -4.90 12.61
CA THR A 37 -5.24 -3.91 13.01
C THR A 37 -5.29 -2.73 12.03
N ARG A 38 -6.42 -2.04 11.96
CA ARG A 38 -6.59 -0.83 11.14
C ARG A 38 -5.53 0.23 11.45
N SER A 39 -5.19 0.41 12.72
CA SER A 39 -4.17 1.37 13.18
C SER A 39 -2.78 1.00 12.66
N THR A 40 -2.40 -0.28 12.73
CA THR A 40 -1.13 -0.77 12.18
C THR A 40 -1.11 -0.63 10.66
N ALA A 41 -2.18 -1.02 9.97
CA ALA A 41 -2.31 -0.87 8.52
C ALA A 41 -2.13 0.59 8.08
N TYR A 42 -2.77 1.52 8.77
CA TYR A 42 -2.66 2.94 8.47
C TYR A 42 -1.23 3.48 8.70
N ARG A 43 -0.57 3.09 9.80
CA ARG A 43 0.83 3.46 10.05
C ARG A 43 1.77 2.91 8.98
N ARG A 44 1.57 1.67 8.53
CA ARG A 44 2.36 1.06 7.45
C ARG A 44 2.15 1.76 6.12
N LEU A 45 0.90 2.06 5.74
CA LEU A 45 0.60 2.82 4.52
C LEU A 45 1.24 4.23 4.55
N GLN A 46 1.16 4.92 5.69
CA GLN A 46 1.86 6.20 5.86
C GLN A 46 3.38 6.06 5.73
N ALA A 47 4.00 5.04 6.32
CA ALA A 47 5.43 4.80 6.17
C ALA A 47 5.82 4.54 4.69
N LEU A 48 4.99 3.81 3.95
CA LEU A 48 5.19 3.55 2.51
C LEU A 48 4.96 4.79 1.64
N THR A 49 4.23 5.79 2.13
CA THR A 49 3.92 7.03 1.40
C THR A 49 4.84 8.20 1.78
N GLN A 50 5.29 8.26 3.02
CA GLN A 50 6.07 9.37 3.60
C GLN A 50 7.52 8.98 3.93
N GLY A 51 7.90 7.72 3.74
CA GLY A 51 9.26 7.25 3.96
C GLY A 51 10.26 7.89 2.99
N ALA A 52 11.55 7.73 3.27
CA ALA A 52 12.63 8.28 2.45
C ALA A 52 12.57 7.83 0.97
N HIS A 53 12.04 6.63 0.72
CA HIS A 53 11.77 6.08 -0.61
C HIS A 53 10.28 5.70 -0.69
N PRO A 54 9.39 6.64 -1.05
CA PRO A 54 7.97 6.36 -1.08
C PRO A 54 7.67 5.31 -2.16
N SER A 55 7.11 4.18 -1.76
CA SER A 55 6.71 3.09 -2.66
C SER A 55 5.23 3.19 -3.05
N LEU A 56 4.44 3.92 -2.26
CA LEU A 56 3.03 4.19 -2.51
C LEU A 56 2.75 5.69 -2.57
N GLN A 57 1.71 6.07 -3.30
CA GLN A 57 1.15 7.41 -3.36
C GLN A 57 -0.35 7.35 -3.15
N ARG A 58 -0.92 8.39 -2.52
CA ARG A 58 -2.39 8.50 -2.38
C ARG A 58 -3.01 8.85 -3.73
N GLU A 59 -4.03 8.10 -4.12
CA GLU A 59 -4.74 8.29 -5.39
C GLU A 59 -5.92 9.25 -5.20
N GLY A 60 -5.77 10.53 -5.56
CA GLY A 60 -6.84 11.54 -5.57
C GLY A 60 -6.77 12.61 -4.46
N TYR A 61 -7.94 13.15 -4.08
CA TYR A 61 -8.09 14.28 -3.14
C TYR A 61 -7.72 13.93 -1.69
N LYS A 62 -7.58 14.95 -0.81
CA LYS A 62 -7.09 14.86 0.59
C LYS A 62 -7.65 13.70 1.44
N ASN A 63 -8.85 13.18 1.14
CA ASN A 63 -9.52 12.08 1.85
C ASN A 63 -9.54 10.74 1.09
N ALA A 64 -8.80 10.63 0.00
CA ALA A 64 -8.68 9.39 -0.74
C ALA A 64 -8.19 8.27 0.19
N THR A 65 -8.96 7.17 0.19
CA THR A 65 -8.68 5.97 0.97
C THR A 65 -7.86 4.96 0.18
N ALA A 66 -7.64 5.23 -1.11
CA ALA A 66 -6.88 4.39 -2.02
C ALA A 66 -5.42 4.89 -2.16
N TYR A 67 -4.52 3.93 -2.21
CA TYR A 67 -3.09 4.11 -2.38
C TYR A 67 -2.66 3.30 -3.60
N ILE A 68 -1.88 3.91 -4.49
CA ILE A 68 -1.33 3.29 -5.69
C ILE A 68 0.19 3.16 -5.57
N PRO A 69 0.79 2.14 -6.19
CA PRO A 69 2.23 2.03 -6.28
C PRO A 69 2.80 3.20 -7.09
N VAL A 70 3.91 3.78 -6.63
CA VAL A 70 4.63 4.79 -7.42
C VAL A 70 5.20 4.13 -8.67
N LYS A 71 5.44 4.93 -9.71
CA LYS A 71 5.98 4.45 -10.98
C LYS A 71 7.30 3.68 -10.75
N GLY A 72 7.34 2.42 -11.20
CA GLY A 72 8.54 1.58 -11.09
C GLY A 72 8.61 0.73 -9.83
N HIS A 73 7.64 0.84 -8.91
CA HIS A 73 7.52 -0.03 -7.75
C HIS A 73 6.46 -1.12 -7.94
N TYR A 74 6.64 -2.27 -7.27
CA TYR A 74 5.73 -3.42 -7.30
C TYR A 74 5.39 -3.93 -8.72
N GLY A 75 6.33 -3.80 -9.66
CA GLY A 75 6.16 -4.27 -11.04
C GLY A 75 5.14 -3.48 -11.87
N ARG A 76 4.58 -2.37 -11.36
CA ARG A 76 3.70 -1.50 -12.14
C ARG A 76 4.46 -0.29 -12.71
N SER A 77 4.63 -0.33 -14.02
CA SER A 77 4.95 0.84 -14.82
C SER A 77 3.66 1.64 -15.03
N TYR A 78 3.32 2.55 -14.11
CA TYR A 78 2.26 3.51 -14.42
C TYR A 78 2.76 4.38 -15.57
N THR A 79 2.25 4.12 -16.78
CA THR A 79 2.17 5.15 -17.81
C THR A 79 1.14 6.13 -17.27
N ALA A 80 1.60 7.31 -16.83
CA ALA A 80 0.71 8.40 -16.49
C ALA A 80 0.00 8.85 -17.78
N ASP A 81 -1.01 8.09 -18.21
CA ASP A 81 -1.92 8.55 -19.23
C ASP A 81 -2.91 9.49 -18.53
N ARG A 82 -2.58 10.76 -18.77
CA ARG A 82 -3.23 12.01 -18.39
C ARG A 82 -4.73 11.94 -18.66
N TRP A 83 -5.54 12.25 -17.65
CA TRP A 83 -6.92 12.70 -17.83
C TRP A 83 -7.15 13.96 -17.00
#